data_AF-A0A9P6T3G8-F1
#
_entry.id   AF-A0A9P6T3G8-F1
#
_cell.length_a   1.000
_cell.length_b   1.000
_cell.length_c   1.000
_cell.angle_alpha   90.00
_cell.angle_beta   90.00
_cell.angle_gamma   90.00
#
_symmetry.space_group_name_H-M   'P 1'
#
loop_
_entity.id
_entity.type
_entity.pdbx_description
1 polymer ?
#
loop_
_entity_poly.entity_id
_entity_poly.type
_entity_poly.pdbx_seq_one_letter_code
_entity_poly.pdbx_strand_id
1 'polypeptide(L)'
;MTRFIHLKKFEAMSLQYVLQGFKMSDCQWLQDSRLHDPDSRVSHTPPSASNKQHEILNEFIYWLFDGFLIPLLKASFYVTDSSFQRNRVFYYRHELWHLIVKPAVSSIQEEMFIQMEPVNGSTSVGVRSMNQQLMNAFLVLGYERSRQLSQKTGSAMGMSDLYQRFKQVKKKLVKHPPIDPNTLKSPKLFMVKVDIKKSFDSINQDKLLEIIDRTLKEDKYMIHRHSKVLPSNGRIMKRFLPRAVAPDEMGSFIGFAIDQAKMSKHAVLVDKASVVHTYESKRVIVNLIREHVGKNVVKFGKHFYRQTTGIPQGSILSPGLCRFFYDEMELNVLSELTNSHDSALLRLADDFLFISQSQEKAESFLKIMSDGHPSYGCYINEKKTIVNFDATLNGTPVQKCPENDFPYCGLLVNAKTLEIRVDYSRYHNEDIRDLLTVGRDMHPGRSITLKMKKAMQHMCQMAFSDTTFNSLQKVMLNIYQNFVFCAMKFHAYCQELRLDPVSAVHIQPSALPQVVRGIFRACFGLLHNSRRSNVGVAAGAKFAVAERHVHWLGASAFINTLPRLPVYEPLRAMLHDQILGPLARSEKVHFKRMLHSAVKDPRNAIMDNIRFK
;
A
#
# COMPACT_ATOMS: atom_id res chain seq x y z
N MET A 1 19.43 2.71 24.68
CA MET A 1 18.34 1.71 24.91
C MET A 1 16.95 2.31 24.73
N THR A 2 16.56 3.39 25.42
CA THR A 2 15.22 4.04 25.27
C THR A 2 14.83 4.32 23.82
N ARG A 3 15.78 4.70 22.98
CA ARG A 3 15.53 4.93 21.54
C ARG A 3 15.12 3.67 20.79
N PHE A 4 15.76 2.56 21.12
CA PHE A 4 15.53 1.28 20.47
C PHE A 4 14.10 0.79 20.72
N ILE A 5 13.62 0.91 21.96
CA ILE A 5 12.25 0.50 22.31
C ILE A 5 11.18 1.39 21.66
N HIS A 6 11.51 2.65 21.32
CA HIS A 6 10.62 3.59 20.62
C HIS A 6 10.75 3.53 19.08
N LEU A 7 11.61 2.66 18.54
CA LEU A 7 11.67 2.47 17.08
C LEU A 7 10.34 1.96 16.57
N LYS A 8 9.96 2.48 15.41
CA LYS A 8 8.76 2.03 14.70
C LYS A 8 9.04 0.75 13.93
N LYS A 9 7.97 0.04 13.56
CA LYS A 9 8.01 -1.10 12.66
C LYS A 9 8.76 -0.71 11.38
N PHE A 10 9.72 -1.55 10.98
CA PHE A 10 10.61 -1.35 9.83
C PHE A 10 11.67 -0.24 9.96
N GLU A 11 11.80 0.39 11.13
CA GLU A 11 12.98 1.19 11.42
C GLU A 11 14.14 0.30 11.88
N ALA A 12 15.35 0.74 11.57
CA ALA A 12 16.57 0.11 11.98
C ALA A 12 17.54 1.18 12.49
N MET A 13 18.45 0.76 13.35
CA MET A 13 19.47 1.61 13.94
C MET A 13 20.84 1.01 13.59
N SER A 14 21.76 1.81 13.05
CA SER A 14 23.12 1.35 12.78
C SER A 14 23.99 1.47 14.02
N LEU A 15 25.01 0.61 14.14
CA LEU A 15 26.01 0.71 15.21
C LEU A 15 26.68 2.08 15.23
N GLN A 16 27.01 2.62 14.04
CA GLN A 16 27.59 3.95 13.90
C GLN A 16 26.69 5.04 14.52
N TYR A 17 25.38 4.93 14.36
CA TYR A 17 24.44 5.87 14.97
C TYR A 17 24.33 5.67 16.50
N VAL A 18 24.40 4.42 16.99
CA VAL A 18 24.40 4.15 18.44
C VAL A 18 25.65 4.73 19.11
N LEU A 19 26.80 4.61 18.46
CA LEU A 19 28.09 5.07 18.96
C LEU A 19 28.35 6.56 18.72
N GLN A 20 27.43 7.28 18.11
CA GLN A 20 27.61 8.69 17.84
C GLN A 20 27.69 9.50 19.14
N GLY A 21 28.72 10.34 19.27
CA GLY A 21 28.99 11.13 20.48
C GLY A 21 29.62 10.33 21.62
N PHE A 22 29.84 9.02 21.45
CA PHE A 22 30.50 8.17 22.42
C PHE A 22 32.03 8.36 22.32
N LYS A 23 32.68 8.76 23.42
CA LYS A 23 34.13 8.96 23.43
C LYS A 23 34.83 7.67 23.85
N MET A 24 35.79 7.23 23.03
CA MET A 24 36.63 6.06 23.36
C MET A 24 37.42 6.24 24.65
N SER A 25 37.78 7.49 24.99
CA SER A 25 38.43 7.83 26.25
C SER A 25 37.63 7.42 27.49
N ASP A 26 36.31 7.32 27.37
CA ASP A 26 35.43 7.02 28.49
C ASP A 26 35.37 5.51 28.76
N CYS A 27 35.89 4.68 27.84
CA CYS A 27 35.97 3.22 27.97
C CYS A 27 37.33 2.78 28.54
N GLN A 28 37.48 2.87 29.85
CA GLN A 28 38.71 2.45 30.54
C GLN A 28 39.11 0.99 30.23
N TRP A 29 38.14 0.08 30.10
CA TRP A 29 38.38 -1.33 29.79
C TRP A 29 38.93 -1.59 28.37
N LEU A 30 38.88 -0.60 27.48
CA LEU A 30 39.48 -0.66 26.15
C LEU A 30 40.87 -0.02 26.10
N GLN A 31 41.26 0.74 27.12
CA GLN A 31 42.53 1.46 27.13
C GLN A 31 43.70 0.49 27.34
N ASP A 32 44.84 0.80 26.72
CA ASP A 32 46.06 0.06 26.93
C ASP A 32 46.60 0.39 28.34
N SER A 33 46.69 -0.60 29.21
CA SER A 33 47.16 -0.43 30.58
C SER A 33 48.59 0.11 30.66
N ARG A 34 49.40 -0.06 29.59
CA ARG A 34 50.77 0.49 29.48
C ARG A 34 50.83 2.00 29.28
N LEU A 35 49.72 2.66 28.97
CA LEU A 35 49.64 4.12 28.87
C LEU A 35 49.57 4.80 30.25
N HIS A 36 49.24 4.03 31.30
CA HIS A 36 49.13 4.50 32.68
C HIS A 36 50.34 4.09 33.54
N ASP A 37 51.33 3.44 32.93
CA ASP A 37 52.57 2.97 33.58
C ASP A 37 53.67 4.04 33.46
N PRO A 38 54.19 4.60 34.58
CA PRO A 38 55.21 5.64 34.55
C PRO A 38 56.55 5.19 33.94
N ASP A 39 56.83 3.88 33.87
CA ASP A 39 58.06 3.32 33.27
C ASP A 39 57.90 2.97 31.77
N SER A 40 56.70 3.19 31.20
CA SER A 40 56.39 2.87 29.81
C SER A 40 56.86 3.96 28.83
N ARG A 41 57.49 3.52 27.73
CA ARG A 41 57.89 4.40 26.62
C ARG A 41 56.73 4.79 25.68
N VAL A 42 55.51 4.30 25.93
CA VAL A 42 54.35 4.53 25.07
C VAL A 42 53.56 5.74 25.58
N SER A 43 53.65 6.87 24.88
CA SER A 43 52.93 8.11 25.26
C SER A 43 51.56 8.26 24.60
N HIS A 44 51.29 7.54 23.50
CA HIS A 44 50.07 7.68 22.70
C HIS A 44 49.60 6.34 22.13
N THR A 45 48.29 6.19 21.98
CA THR A 45 47.66 5.02 21.33
C THR A 45 47.95 5.04 19.81
N PRO A 46 48.61 4.01 19.25
CA PRO A 46 48.82 3.92 17.82
C PRO A 46 47.50 3.83 17.02
N PRO A 47 47.45 4.31 15.76
CA PRO A 47 46.24 4.23 14.93
C PRO A 47 45.68 2.81 14.76
N SER A 48 46.55 1.80 14.65
CA SER A 48 46.15 0.39 14.55
C SER A 48 45.46 -0.12 15.83
N ALA A 49 46.00 0.23 17.00
CA ALA A 49 45.39 -0.10 18.29
C ALA A 49 44.07 0.64 18.48
N SER A 50 44.00 1.92 18.10
CA SER A 50 42.76 2.71 18.11
C SER A 50 41.67 2.09 17.22
N ASN A 51 42.02 1.64 16.01
CA ASN A 51 41.09 0.94 15.12
C ASN A 51 40.59 -0.36 15.74
N LYS A 52 41.47 -1.13 16.39
CA LYS A 52 41.07 -2.39 17.05
C LYS A 52 40.17 -2.13 18.26
N GLN A 53 40.45 -1.10 19.06
CA GLN A 53 39.57 -0.68 20.16
C GLN A 53 38.17 -0.31 19.65
N HIS A 54 38.07 0.42 18.52
CA HIS A 54 36.79 0.72 17.89
C HIS A 54 36.07 -0.54 17.40
N GLU A 55 36.77 -1.50 16.81
CA GLU A 55 36.20 -2.78 16.38
C GLU A 55 35.61 -3.55 17.57
N ILE A 56 36.38 -3.69 18.66
CA ILE A 56 35.94 -4.38 19.88
C ILE A 56 34.72 -3.69 20.49
N LEU A 57 34.70 -2.35 20.53
CA LEU A 57 33.54 -1.61 21.02
C LEU A 57 32.29 -1.87 20.14
N ASN A 58 32.44 -1.87 18.82
CA ASN A 58 31.34 -2.16 17.91
C ASN A 58 30.77 -3.57 18.14
N GLU A 59 31.64 -4.58 18.28
CA GLU A 59 31.24 -5.96 18.58
C GLU A 59 30.53 -6.06 19.93
N PHE A 60 31.06 -5.41 20.97
CA PHE A 60 30.44 -5.40 22.28
C PHE A 60 29.05 -4.74 22.27
N ILE A 61 28.91 -3.57 21.62
CA ILE A 61 27.62 -2.89 21.51
C ILE A 61 26.63 -3.71 20.67
N TYR A 62 27.10 -4.36 19.60
CA TYR A 62 26.27 -5.27 18.84
C TYR A 62 25.75 -6.42 19.71
N TRP A 63 26.64 -7.09 20.46
CA TRP A 63 26.29 -8.14 21.41
C TRP A 63 25.31 -7.65 22.49
N LEU A 64 25.52 -6.45 23.05
CA LEU A 64 24.63 -5.88 24.07
C LEU A 64 23.19 -5.73 23.56
N PHE A 65 23.00 -5.37 22.30
CA PHE A 65 21.68 -5.25 21.70
C PHE A 65 21.11 -6.60 21.26
N ASP A 66 21.87 -7.36 20.47
CA ASP A 66 21.40 -8.60 19.86
C ASP A 66 21.37 -9.79 20.83
N GLY A 67 22.41 -9.92 21.65
CA GLY A 67 22.58 -11.01 22.62
C GLY A 67 21.93 -10.77 23.97
N PHE A 68 21.67 -9.52 24.38
CA PHE A 68 21.07 -9.22 25.69
C PHE A 68 19.74 -8.47 25.60
N LEU A 69 19.71 -7.25 25.04
CA LEU A 69 18.51 -6.39 25.08
C LEU A 69 17.32 -7.00 24.33
N ILE A 70 17.53 -7.49 23.10
CA ILE A 70 16.46 -8.10 22.30
C ILE A 70 15.91 -9.37 22.97
N PRO A 71 16.74 -10.33 23.44
CA PRO A 71 16.27 -11.47 24.22
C PRO A 71 15.50 -11.08 25.48
N LEU A 72 15.98 -10.08 26.24
CA LEU A 72 15.30 -9.57 27.44
C LEU A 72 13.90 -9.04 27.12
N LEU A 73 13.77 -8.22 26.07
CA LEU A 73 12.48 -7.69 25.62
C LEU A 73 11.53 -8.82 25.18
N LYS A 74 12.03 -9.82 24.42
CA LYS A 74 11.22 -10.98 23.99
C LYS A 74 10.75 -11.82 25.18
N ALA A 75 11.61 -12.02 26.17
CA ALA A 75 11.26 -12.78 27.37
C ALA A 75 10.23 -12.07 28.25
N SER A 76 10.27 -10.73 28.27
CA SER A 76 9.45 -9.91 29.17
C SER A 76 8.13 -9.44 28.56
N PHE A 77 8.10 -9.24 27.23
CA PHE A 77 6.96 -8.63 26.54
C PHE A 77 6.61 -9.34 25.24
N TYR A 78 5.30 -9.36 24.95
CA TYR A 78 4.78 -9.60 23.62
C TYR A 78 4.81 -8.28 22.82
N VAL A 79 5.55 -8.29 21.71
CA VAL A 79 5.77 -7.10 20.87
C VAL A 79 4.91 -7.21 19.61
N THR A 80 3.99 -6.27 19.40
CA THR A 80 3.04 -6.30 18.29
C THR A 80 2.73 -4.91 17.74
N ASP A 81 2.15 -4.84 16.55
CA ASP A 81 1.54 -3.63 15.99
C ASP A 81 0.02 -3.73 15.94
N SER A 82 -0.64 -2.63 15.59
CA SER A 82 -2.08 -2.56 15.33
C SER A 82 -2.33 -2.18 13.87
N SER A 83 -3.37 -2.74 13.27
CA SER A 83 -3.79 -2.38 11.91
C SER A 83 -4.14 -0.89 11.77
N PHE A 84 -4.60 -0.26 12.85
CA PHE A 84 -4.97 1.16 12.89
C PHE A 84 -3.74 2.07 13.08
N GLN A 85 -2.89 1.79 14.07
CA GLN A 85 -1.70 2.61 14.41
C GLN A 85 -0.44 2.24 13.61
N ARG A 86 -0.61 1.45 12.53
CA ARG A 86 0.35 1.12 11.46
C ARG A 86 1.76 0.76 11.93
N ASN A 87 2.69 1.72 11.94
CA ASN A 87 4.09 1.43 12.25
C ASN A 87 4.39 1.55 13.75
N ARG A 88 3.44 1.96 14.60
CA ARG A 88 3.64 2.01 16.04
C ARG A 88 3.76 0.60 16.62
N VAL A 89 4.75 0.43 17.49
CA VAL A 89 5.03 -0.82 18.19
C VAL A 89 4.48 -0.74 19.62
N PHE A 90 3.78 -1.80 20.03
CA PHE A 90 3.21 -1.98 21.36
C PHE A 90 3.90 -3.13 22.08
N TYR A 91 4.06 -2.97 23.40
CA TYR A 91 4.65 -3.95 24.29
C TYR A 91 3.61 -4.32 25.34
N TYR A 92 3.16 -5.57 25.33
CA TYR A 92 2.26 -6.12 26.34
C TYR A 92 3.02 -7.09 27.22
N ARG A 93 2.77 -7.09 28.53
CA ARG A 93 3.22 -8.21 29.36
C ARG A 93 2.56 -9.49 28.86
N HIS A 94 3.31 -10.59 28.84
CA HIS A 94 2.81 -11.87 28.31
C HIS A 94 1.49 -12.30 28.96
N GLU A 95 1.38 -12.19 30.29
CA GLU A 95 0.15 -12.51 31.04
C GLU A 95 -1.07 -11.73 30.55
N LEU A 96 -0.93 -10.42 30.39
CA LEU A 96 -2.01 -9.55 29.92
C LEU A 96 -2.38 -9.86 28.47
N TRP A 97 -1.38 -10.09 27.61
CA TRP A 97 -1.61 -10.47 26.22
C TRP A 97 -2.40 -11.78 26.12
N HIS A 98 -2.02 -12.79 26.90
CA HIS A 98 -2.74 -14.06 26.96
C HIS A 98 -4.19 -13.88 27.43
N LEU A 99 -4.44 -13.07 28.45
CA LEU A 99 -5.80 -12.78 28.93
C LEU A 99 -6.66 -12.09 27.86
N ILE A 100 -6.10 -11.12 27.15
CA ILE A 100 -6.81 -10.36 26.11
C ILE A 100 -7.16 -11.24 24.90
N VAL A 101 -6.22 -12.09 24.48
CA VAL A 101 -6.34 -12.85 23.23
C VAL A 101 -7.10 -14.17 23.41
N LYS A 102 -7.09 -14.76 24.61
CA LYS A 102 -7.70 -16.07 24.89
C LYS A 102 -9.18 -16.18 24.45
N PRO A 103 -10.08 -15.23 24.76
CA PRO A 103 -11.48 -15.34 24.34
C PRO A 103 -11.63 -15.35 22.81
N ALA A 104 -10.91 -14.47 22.12
CA ALA A 104 -10.96 -14.37 20.66
C ALA A 104 -10.39 -15.64 19.99
N VAL A 105 -9.27 -16.17 20.49
CA VAL A 105 -8.69 -17.41 19.96
C VAL A 105 -9.59 -18.62 20.23
N SER A 106 -10.21 -18.71 21.39
CA SER A 106 -11.10 -19.84 21.73
C SER A 106 -12.33 -19.87 20.80
N SER A 107 -12.98 -18.72 20.59
CA SER A 107 -14.10 -18.59 19.64
C SER A 107 -13.69 -18.96 18.21
N ILE A 108 -12.52 -18.50 17.75
CA ILE A 108 -12.01 -18.85 16.41
C ILE A 108 -11.74 -20.36 16.31
N GLN A 109 -11.14 -20.96 17.34
CA GLN A 109 -10.85 -22.38 17.39
C GLN A 109 -12.12 -23.23 17.28
N GLU A 110 -13.19 -22.86 18.00
CA GLU A 110 -14.47 -23.58 17.99
C GLU A 110 -15.22 -23.42 16.65
N GLU A 111 -15.20 -22.23 16.04
CA GLU A 111 -15.95 -21.94 14.80
C GLU A 111 -15.31 -22.48 13.53
N MET A 112 -13.97 -22.47 13.44
CA MET A 112 -13.26 -22.62 12.16
C MET A 112 -12.28 -23.79 12.11
N PHE A 113 -11.99 -24.41 13.24
CA PHE A 113 -10.89 -25.35 13.36
C PHE A 113 -11.29 -26.63 14.08
N ILE A 114 -10.64 -27.73 13.72
CA ILE A 114 -10.76 -29.00 14.42
C ILE A 114 -9.39 -29.37 14.98
N GLN A 115 -9.34 -29.66 16.28
CA GLN A 115 -8.11 -30.12 16.93
C GLN A 115 -7.68 -31.47 16.35
N MET A 116 -6.38 -31.59 16.08
CA MET A 116 -5.79 -32.82 15.57
C MET A 116 -5.20 -33.64 16.72
N GLU A 117 -5.31 -34.96 16.62
CA GLU A 117 -4.58 -35.89 17.49
C GLU A 117 -3.07 -35.68 17.36
N PRO A 118 -2.29 -35.82 18.45
CA PRO A 118 -0.85 -35.68 18.41
C PRO A 118 -0.25 -36.80 17.54
N VAL A 119 0.20 -36.43 16.34
CA VAL A 119 0.93 -37.36 15.48
C VAL A 119 2.34 -37.55 16.05
N ASN A 120 2.66 -38.76 16.50
CA ASN A 120 4.02 -39.19 16.80
C ASN A 120 4.82 -39.28 15.49
N GLY A 121 5.29 -38.15 14.99
CA GLY A 121 6.03 -38.07 13.74
C GLY A 121 6.75 -36.74 13.62
N SER A 122 8.07 -36.83 13.41
CA SER A 122 9.00 -35.71 13.26
C SER A 122 8.48 -34.63 12.31
N THR A 123 8.33 -33.40 12.81
CA THR A 123 8.23 -32.20 11.98
C THR A 123 9.51 -32.06 11.16
N SER A 124 9.54 -32.60 9.94
CA SER A 124 10.47 -32.11 8.94
C SER A 124 10.03 -30.70 8.58
N VAL A 125 10.74 -29.70 9.10
CA VAL A 125 10.62 -28.34 8.61
C VAL A 125 11.11 -28.36 7.17
N GLY A 126 10.19 -28.28 6.21
CA GLY A 126 10.56 -28.16 4.81
C GLY A 126 11.51 -26.97 4.63
N VAL A 127 12.58 -27.16 3.88
CA VAL A 127 13.64 -26.15 3.64
C VAL A 127 13.08 -24.86 2.99
N ARG A 128 11.85 -24.91 2.44
CA ARG A 128 11.17 -23.79 1.77
C ARG A 128 9.89 -23.39 2.48
N SER A 129 9.63 -22.09 2.57
CA SER A 129 8.38 -21.57 3.13
C SER A 129 7.17 -21.99 2.28
N MET A 130 5.99 -22.10 2.90
CA MET A 130 4.75 -22.46 2.22
C MET A 130 4.50 -21.58 0.98
N ASN A 131 4.66 -20.26 1.10
CA ASN A 131 4.50 -19.33 -0.01
C ASN A 131 5.52 -19.54 -1.15
N GLN A 132 6.72 -20.07 -0.88
CA GLN A 132 7.65 -20.45 -1.95
C GLN A 132 7.17 -21.70 -2.70
N GLN A 133 6.54 -22.65 -2.02
CA GLN A 133 5.99 -23.86 -2.64
C GLN A 133 4.76 -23.52 -3.51
N LEU A 134 3.93 -22.57 -3.07
CA LEU A 134 2.72 -22.13 -3.79
C LEU A 134 3.00 -21.18 -4.96
N MET A 135 4.25 -20.78 -5.19
CA MET A 135 4.61 -19.76 -6.16
C MET A 135 4.16 -20.13 -7.59
N ASN A 136 4.32 -21.37 -8.02
CA ASN A 136 3.94 -21.77 -9.38
C ASN A 136 2.41 -21.72 -9.56
N ALA A 137 1.64 -22.19 -8.58
CA ALA A 137 0.18 -22.07 -8.58
C ALA A 137 -0.28 -20.61 -8.63
N PHE A 138 0.37 -19.73 -7.86
CA PHE A 138 0.09 -18.29 -7.88
C PHE A 138 0.27 -17.69 -9.28
N LEU A 139 1.35 -18.06 -9.98
CA LEU A 139 1.63 -17.58 -11.33
C LEU A 139 0.62 -18.09 -12.35
N VAL A 140 0.24 -19.37 -12.26
CA VAL A 140 -0.75 -20.00 -13.14
C VAL A 140 -2.13 -19.34 -12.99
N LEU A 141 -2.60 -19.16 -11.75
CA LEU A 141 -3.83 -18.43 -11.47
C LEU A 141 -3.79 -16.99 -12.00
N GLY A 142 -2.64 -16.31 -11.84
CA GLY A 142 -2.43 -14.97 -12.38
C GLY A 142 -2.48 -14.92 -13.92
N TYR A 143 -1.93 -15.95 -14.58
CA TYR A 143 -1.97 -16.09 -16.04
C TYR A 143 -3.39 -16.33 -16.56
N GLU A 144 -4.13 -17.29 -15.99
CA GLU A 144 -5.51 -17.56 -16.41
C GLU A 144 -6.41 -16.35 -16.18
N ARG A 145 -6.20 -15.62 -15.08
CA ARG A 145 -6.90 -14.37 -14.86
C ARG A 145 -6.62 -13.32 -15.94
N SER A 146 -5.39 -13.26 -16.45
CA SER A 146 -5.04 -12.30 -17.50
C SER A 146 -5.65 -12.64 -18.86
N ARG A 147 -5.88 -13.93 -19.16
CA ARG A 147 -6.58 -14.41 -20.37
C ARG A 147 -8.09 -14.17 -20.27
N GLN A 148 -8.65 -14.38 -19.09
CA GLN A 148 -9.98 -13.92 -18.73
C GLN A 148 -9.94 -12.39 -18.54
N LEU A 149 -9.65 -11.66 -19.62
CA LEU A 149 -9.83 -10.21 -19.69
C LEU A 149 -11.14 -9.91 -18.96
N SER A 150 -11.03 -9.17 -17.86
CA SER A 150 -12.00 -9.07 -16.76
C SER A 150 -13.29 -8.32 -17.15
N GLN A 151 -13.76 -8.51 -18.38
CA GLN A 151 -14.82 -7.76 -19.03
C GLN A 151 -16.22 -8.17 -18.56
N LYS A 152 -16.39 -9.36 -17.98
CA LYS A 152 -17.71 -9.84 -17.52
C LYS A 152 -18.02 -9.53 -16.06
N THR A 153 -17.02 -9.26 -15.22
CA THR A 153 -17.21 -8.97 -13.77
C THR A 153 -16.72 -7.57 -13.41
N GLY A 154 -17.21 -7.04 -12.29
CA GLY A 154 -16.80 -5.74 -11.73
C GLY A 154 -15.43 -5.76 -11.05
N SER A 155 -14.82 -6.92 -10.92
CA SER A 155 -13.62 -7.19 -10.14
C SER A 155 -12.34 -6.54 -10.68
N ALA A 156 -11.76 -5.67 -9.87
CA ALA A 156 -10.51 -4.97 -10.14
C ALA A 156 -9.33 -5.67 -9.46
N MET A 157 -8.19 -5.76 -10.18
CA MET A 157 -6.94 -6.31 -9.62
C MET A 157 -6.29 -5.41 -8.56
N GLY A 158 -6.49 -4.10 -8.69
CA GLY A 158 -5.89 -3.08 -7.86
C GLY A 158 -6.31 -1.69 -8.35
N MET A 159 -5.73 -0.65 -7.77
CA MET A 159 -6.15 0.73 -8.04
C MET A 159 -6.03 1.15 -9.52
N SER A 160 -5.02 0.64 -10.22
CA SER A 160 -4.82 0.92 -11.65
C SER A 160 -5.95 0.41 -12.53
N ASP A 161 -6.40 -0.83 -12.28
CA ASP A 161 -7.51 -1.45 -13.00
C ASP A 161 -8.84 -0.83 -12.58
N LEU A 162 -9.00 -0.56 -11.28
CA LEU A 162 -10.16 0.14 -10.75
C LEU A 162 -10.37 1.51 -11.42
N TYR A 163 -9.29 2.26 -11.65
CA TYR A 163 -9.34 3.51 -12.41
C TYR A 163 -9.81 3.34 -13.87
N GLN A 164 -9.33 2.31 -14.59
CA GLN A 164 -9.81 2.03 -15.95
C GLN A 164 -11.30 1.76 -15.96
N ARG A 165 -11.77 0.97 -15.00
CA ARG A 165 -13.19 0.63 -14.86
C ARG A 165 -14.01 1.87 -14.54
N PHE A 166 -13.58 2.73 -13.61
CA PHE A 166 -14.26 4.02 -13.37
C PHE A 166 -14.36 4.88 -14.63
N LYS A 167 -13.34 4.89 -15.49
CA LYS A 167 -13.37 5.61 -16.77
C LYS A 167 -14.42 5.02 -17.73
N GLN A 168 -14.54 3.69 -17.78
CA GLN A 168 -15.57 3.00 -18.54
C GLN A 168 -16.98 3.30 -17.98
N VAL A 169 -17.17 3.22 -16.66
CA VAL A 169 -18.42 3.56 -15.98
C VAL A 169 -18.82 5.00 -16.26
N LYS A 170 -17.88 5.96 -16.20
CA LYS A 170 -18.15 7.36 -16.52
C LYS A 170 -18.56 7.56 -17.98
N LYS A 171 -17.93 6.83 -18.91
CA LYS A 171 -18.36 6.83 -20.31
C LYS A 171 -19.78 6.28 -20.45
N LYS A 172 -20.08 5.16 -19.80
CA LYS A 172 -21.38 4.46 -19.83
C LYS A 172 -22.51 5.29 -19.21
N LEU A 173 -22.34 5.77 -17.98
CA LEU A 173 -23.43 6.35 -17.17
C LEU A 173 -23.54 7.89 -17.23
N VAL A 174 -22.50 8.59 -17.65
CA VAL A 174 -22.49 10.08 -17.64
C VAL A 174 -22.41 10.66 -19.04
N LYS A 175 -21.61 10.07 -19.94
CA LYS A 175 -21.44 10.59 -21.32
C LYS A 175 -22.49 10.07 -22.31
N HIS A 176 -23.22 9.00 -21.99
CA HIS A 176 -24.33 8.48 -22.76
C HIS A 176 -25.62 8.48 -21.90
N PRO A 177 -26.19 9.65 -21.55
CA PRO A 177 -27.44 9.69 -20.80
C PRO A 177 -28.60 9.11 -21.62
N PRO A 178 -29.62 8.51 -20.98
CA PRO A 178 -30.81 8.04 -21.69
C PRO A 178 -31.64 9.21 -22.26
N ILE A 179 -31.77 9.18 -23.58
CA ILE A 179 -32.83 9.59 -24.55
C ILE A 179 -34.04 10.46 -24.09
N ASP A 180 -33.88 11.45 -23.23
CA ASP A 180 -34.80 12.60 -23.21
C ASP A 180 -34.06 13.91 -23.52
N PRO A 181 -34.14 14.41 -24.77
CA PRO A 181 -33.50 15.67 -25.18
C PRO A 181 -33.95 16.90 -24.36
N ASN A 182 -35.06 16.83 -23.62
CA ASN A 182 -35.61 17.94 -22.86
C ASN A 182 -35.09 18.06 -21.42
N THR A 183 -34.31 17.08 -20.92
CA THR A 183 -33.72 17.15 -19.58
C THR A 183 -32.26 17.62 -19.62
N LEU A 184 -32.05 18.94 -19.49
CA LEU A 184 -30.73 19.60 -19.34
C LEU A 184 -29.94 19.21 -18.06
N LYS A 185 -30.42 18.25 -17.26
CA LYS A 185 -29.80 17.85 -15.99
C LYS A 185 -29.03 16.54 -16.14
N SER A 186 -27.77 16.54 -15.68
CA SER A 186 -26.97 15.32 -15.55
C SER A 186 -27.72 14.24 -14.76
N PRO A 187 -27.69 12.96 -15.17
CA PRO A 187 -28.43 11.91 -14.49
C PRO A 187 -27.99 11.80 -13.02
N LYS A 188 -28.98 11.68 -12.12
CA LYS A 188 -28.73 11.38 -10.71
C LYS A 188 -28.23 9.94 -10.62
N LEU A 189 -27.08 9.73 -9.98
CA LEU A 189 -26.53 8.39 -9.76
C LEU A 189 -26.82 7.93 -8.33
N PHE A 190 -27.33 6.72 -8.22
CA PHE A 190 -27.57 5.99 -6.98
C PHE A 190 -26.42 5.03 -6.75
N MET A 191 -25.80 5.13 -5.58
CA MET A 191 -24.59 4.38 -5.22
C MET A 191 -24.85 3.55 -3.98
N VAL A 192 -24.40 2.30 -4.01
CA VAL A 192 -24.46 1.36 -2.89
C VAL A 192 -23.08 0.76 -2.71
N LYS A 193 -22.50 0.94 -1.53
CA LYS A 193 -21.29 0.25 -1.10
C LYS A 193 -21.63 -0.81 -0.08
N VAL A 194 -21.18 -2.04 -0.31
CA VAL A 194 -21.24 -3.12 0.68
C VAL A 194 -19.86 -3.73 0.92
N ASP A 195 -19.58 -4.09 2.17
CA ASP A 195 -18.35 -4.75 2.64
C ASP A 195 -18.73 -6.19 3.04
N ILE A 196 -18.02 -7.20 2.51
CA ILE A 196 -18.30 -8.60 2.88
C ILE A 196 -17.67 -8.93 4.23
N LYS A 197 -18.49 -9.42 5.16
CA LYS A 197 -18.06 -9.84 6.50
C LYS A 197 -17.19 -11.09 6.40
N LYS A 198 -15.99 -11.04 7.00
CA LYS A 198 -15.06 -12.18 7.13
C LYS A 198 -14.85 -12.93 5.79
N SER A 199 -14.60 -12.19 4.72
CA SER A 199 -14.60 -12.67 3.32
C SER A 199 -13.69 -13.87 3.02
N PHE A 200 -12.58 -14.04 3.75
CA PHE A 200 -11.74 -15.24 3.61
C PHE A 200 -12.23 -16.41 4.46
N ASP A 201 -12.81 -16.13 5.62
CA ASP A 201 -13.16 -17.15 6.62
C ASP A 201 -14.49 -17.82 6.30
N SER A 202 -15.33 -17.19 5.47
CA SER A 202 -16.65 -17.70 5.09
C SER A 202 -16.67 -18.52 3.80
N ILE A 203 -15.55 -18.60 3.06
CA ILE A 203 -15.51 -19.28 1.76
C ILE A 203 -15.75 -20.78 1.94
N ASN A 204 -16.71 -21.30 1.15
CA ASN A 204 -16.93 -22.72 1.00
C ASN A 204 -15.79 -23.35 0.17
N GLN A 205 -15.00 -24.22 0.80
CA GLN A 205 -13.80 -24.80 0.19
C GLN A 205 -14.11 -25.72 -0.99
N ASP A 206 -15.16 -26.55 -0.91
CA ASP A 206 -15.50 -27.50 -1.96
C ASP A 206 -15.91 -26.77 -3.24
N LYS A 207 -16.81 -25.79 -3.10
CA LYS A 207 -17.23 -24.95 -4.22
C LYS A 207 -16.06 -24.16 -4.80
N LEU A 208 -15.18 -23.60 -3.95
CA LEU A 208 -13.98 -22.92 -4.43
C LEU A 208 -13.11 -23.85 -5.30
N LEU A 209 -12.89 -25.09 -4.88
CA LEU A 209 -12.05 -26.03 -5.62
C LEU A 209 -12.67 -26.44 -6.96
N GLU A 210 -14.00 -26.56 -7.02
CA GLU A 210 -14.75 -26.75 -8.27
C GLU A 210 -14.55 -25.56 -9.23
N ILE A 211 -14.65 -24.33 -8.71
CA ILE A 211 -14.42 -23.10 -9.49
C ILE A 211 -13.01 -23.08 -10.08
N ILE A 212 -12.00 -23.42 -9.27
CA ILE A 212 -10.60 -23.42 -9.71
C ILE A 212 -10.36 -24.48 -10.77
N ASP A 213 -10.92 -25.68 -10.62
CA ASP A 213 -10.79 -26.73 -11.62
C ASP A 213 -11.39 -26.33 -12.98
N ARG A 214 -12.55 -25.63 -12.97
CA ARG A 214 -13.13 -25.06 -14.20
C ARG A 214 -12.34 -23.89 -14.78
N THR A 215 -11.68 -23.12 -13.93
CA THR A 215 -10.96 -21.89 -14.31
C THR A 215 -9.68 -22.21 -15.07
N LEU A 216 -8.92 -23.22 -14.64
CA LEU A 216 -7.68 -23.64 -15.31
C LEU A 216 -8.03 -24.36 -16.63
N LYS A 217 -7.69 -23.75 -17.77
CA LYS A 217 -8.06 -24.26 -19.10
C LYS A 217 -6.98 -25.12 -19.75
N GLU A 218 -5.72 -24.83 -19.47
CA GLU A 218 -4.59 -25.57 -20.06
C GLU A 218 -4.29 -26.86 -19.28
N ASP A 219 -3.94 -27.92 -20.00
CA ASP A 219 -3.51 -29.18 -19.38
C ASP A 219 -2.16 -29.07 -18.67
N LYS A 220 -1.30 -28.19 -19.19
CA LYS A 220 0.02 -27.89 -18.63
C LYS A 220 0.39 -26.44 -18.82
N TYR A 221 1.14 -25.90 -17.86
CA TYR A 221 1.65 -24.54 -17.87
C TYR A 221 3.17 -24.57 -17.82
N MET A 222 3.80 -23.66 -18.54
CA MET A 222 5.25 -23.49 -18.49
C MET A 222 5.59 -22.30 -17.59
N ILE A 223 6.50 -22.51 -16.63
CA ILE A 223 7.03 -21.45 -15.78
C ILE A 223 8.33 -20.90 -16.36
N HIS A 224 8.22 -19.74 -16.99
CA HIS A 224 9.33 -19.01 -17.57
C HIS A 224 9.97 -18.06 -16.54
N ARG A 225 11.27 -18.21 -16.28
CA ARG A 225 12.00 -17.41 -15.29
C ARG A 225 12.99 -16.48 -15.98
N HIS A 226 12.89 -15.19 -15.69
CA HIS A 226 13.85 -14.19 -16.17
C HIS A 226 14.28 -13.27 -15.03
N SER A 227 15.38 -12.54 -15.23
CA SER A 227 15.80 -11.49 -14.30
C SER A 227 15.66 -10.12 -14.95
N LYS A 228 15.27 -9.13 -14.16
CA LYS A 228 15.24 -7.73 -14.57
C LYS A 228 16.20 -6.93 -13.69
N VAL A 229 17.21 -6.34 -14.30
CA VAL A 229 18.20 -5.48 -13.64
C VAL A 229 17.85 -4.04 -13.99
N LEU A 230 17.58 -3.22 -12.97
CA LEU A 230 17.17 -1.83 -13.16
C LEU A 230 17.66 -0.94 -12.02
N PRO A 231 17.93 0.34 -12.27
CA PRO A 231 18.22 1.30 -11.20
C PRO A 231 16.96 1.52 -10.36
N SER A 232 17.11 1.46 -9.04
CA SER A 232 16.07 1.77 -8.05
C SER A 232 16.68 2.59 -6.92
N ASN A 233 16.19 3.81 -6.71
CA ASN A 233 16.66 4.73 -5.66
C ASN A 233 18.18 4.98 -5.65
N GLY A 234 18.80 4.96 -6.84
CA GLY A 234 20.25 5.17 -7.00
C GLY A 234 21.12 3.95 -6.65
N ARG A 235 20.52 2.76 -6.60
CA ARG A 235 21.22 1.47 -6.55
C ARG A 235 20.76 0.59 -7.70
N ILE A 236 21.62 -0.29 -8.20
CA ILE A 236 21.21 -1.31 -9.16
C ILE A 236 20.51 -2.44 -8.40
N MET A 237 19.30 -2.80 -8.81
CA MET A 237 18.56 -3.91 -8.24
C MET A 237 18.33 -4.98 -9.31
N LYS A 238 18.60 -6.24 -8.94
CA LYS A 238 18.23 -7.41 -9.73
C LYS A 238 16.95 -8.03 -9.13
N ARG A 239 15.91 -8.17 -9.95
CA ARG A 239 14.65 -8.84 -9.57
C ARG A 239 14.50 -10.14 -10.35
N PHE A 240 14.15 -11.21 -9.65
CA PHE A 240 13.78 -12.49 -10.27
C PHE A 240 12.28 -12.50 -10.50
N LEU A 241 11.86 -12.68 -11.75
CA LEU A 241 10.47 -12.54 -12.17
C LEU A 241 10.04 -13.82 -12.91
N PRO A 242 9.50 -14.81 -12.20
CA PRO A 242 8.86 -15.94 -12.84
C PRO A 242 7.50 -15.53 -13.43
N ARG A 243 7.08 -16.17 -14.52
CA ARG A 243 5.73 -16.05 -15.11
C ARG A 243 5.24 -17.41 -15.58
N ALA A 244 3.94 -17.64 -15.50
CA ALA A 244 3.29 -18.78 -16.16
C ALA A 244 2.79 -18.37 -17.54
N VAL A 245 2.82 -19.30 -18.49
CA VAL A 245 2.20 -19.21 -19.81
C VAL A 245 1.78 -20.59 -20.30
N ALA A 246 0.82 -20.65 -21.22
CA ALA A 246 0.59 -21.85 -21.99
C ALA A 246 1.83 -22.15 -22.87
N PRO A 247 2.19 -23.43 -23.05
CA PRO A 247 3.37 -23.82 -23.84
C PRO A 247 3.35 -23.35 -25.29
N ASP A 248 2.17 -23.33 -25.90
CA ASP A 248 1.90 -22.88 -27.28
C ASP A 248 1.96 -21.35 -27.43
N GLU A 249 1.57 -20.61 -26.38
CA GLU A 249 1.72 -19.14 -26.33
C GLU A 249 3.17 -18.70 -26.02
N MET A 250 4.12 -19.61 -25.87
CA MET A 250 5.52 -19.27 -25.66
C MET A 250 6.16 -18.75 -26.96
N GLY A 251 6.14 -17.43 -27.13
CA GLY A 251 6.99 -16.75 -28.11
C GLY A 251 8.48 -16.75 -27.73
N SER A 252 9.32 -16.25 -28.63
CA SER A 252 10.75 -16.09 -28.36
C SER A 252 11.01 -15.15 -27.17
N PHE A 253 12.09 -15.42 -26.41
CA PHE A 253 12.50 -14.52 -25.34
C PHE A 253 12.74 -13.09 -25.86
N ILE A 254 13.24 -12.96 -27.09
CA ILE A 254 13.47 -11.67 -27.76
C ILE A 254 12.14 -10.93 -27.94
N GLY A 255 11.09 -11.59 -28.45
CA GLY A 255 9.77 -10.97 -28.59
C GLY A 255 9.21 -10.49 -27.25
N PHE A 256 9.30 -11.34 -26.22
CA PHE A 256 8.96 -10.96 -24.85
C PHE A 256 9.79 -9.76 -24.34
N ALA A 257 11.10 -9.76 -24.59
CA ALA A 257 11.99 -8.69 -24.16
C ALA A 257 11.67 -7.36 -24.85
N ILE A 258 11.30 -7.38 -26.13
CA ILE A 258 10.84 -6.20 -26.88
C ILE A 258 9.56 -5.63 -26.24
N ASP A 259 8.58 -6.47 -25.90
CA ASP A 259 7.36 -6.01 -25.25
C ASP A 259 7.62 -5.45 -23.85
N GLN A 260 8.51 -6.08 -23.09
CA GLN A 260 8.93 -5.55 -21.79
C GLN A 260 9.72 -4.25 -21.89
N ALA A 261 10.50 -4.06 -22.96
CA ALA A 261 11.26 -2.84 -23.22
C ALA A 261 10.35 -1.64 -23.49
N LYS A 262 9.18 -1.84 -24.13
CA LYS A 262 8.15 -0.79 -24.27
C LYS A 262 7.70 -0.24 -22.92
N MET A 263 7.75 -1.07 -21.88
CA MET A 263 7.23 -0.75 -20.53
C MET A 263 8.32 -0.39 -19.52
N SER A 264 9.59 -0.50 -19.87
CA SER A 264 10.71 -0.43 -18.92
C SER A 264 11.81 0.49 -19.42
N LYS A 265 12.23 1.46 -18.59
CA LYS A 265 13.36 2.34 -18.90
C LYS A 265 14.60 1.92 -18.13
N HIS A 266 15.75 1.98 -18.79
CA HIS A 266 17.05 1.65 -18.20
C HIS A 266 17.07 0.27 -17.54
N ALA A 267 16.42 -0.71 -18.17
CA ALA A 267 16.33 -2.07 -17.65
C ALA A 267 17.06 -3.04 -18.58
N VAL A 268 17.81 -3.96 -17.98
CA VAL A 268 18.40 -5.11 -18.67
C VAL A 268 17.58 -6.34 -18.30
N LEU A 269 17.09 -7.05 -19.31
CA LEU A 269 16.41 -8.33 -19.15
C LEU A 269 17.42 -9.44 -19.42
N VAL A 270 17.55 -10.34 -18.47
CA VAL A 270 18.46 -11.48 -18.56
C VAL A 270 17.60 -12.73 -18.60
N ASP A 271 17.64 -13.41 -19.75
CA ASP A 271 17.08 -14.74 -19.86
C ASP A 271 17.83 -15.69 -18.91
N LYS A 272 17.08 -16.52 -18.21
CA LYS A 272 17.65 -17.59 -17.40
C LYS A 272 17.33 -18.96 -18.01
N ALA A 273 17.33 -19.07 -19.34
CA ALA A 273 17.11 -20.31 -20.07
C ALA A 273 17.97 -21.50 -19.62
N SER A 274 19.15 -21.26 -19.00
CA SER A 274 19.96 -22.33 -18.39
C SER A 274 19.36 -22.96 -17.13
N VAL A 275 18.29 -22.38 -16.58
CA VAL A 275 17.45 -22.97 -15.54
C VAL A 275 16.21 -23.52 -16.23
N VAL A 276 16.25 -24.81 -16.57
CA VAL A 276 15.18 -25.64 -17.18
C VAL A 276 13.79 -25.03 -17.02
N HIS A 277 13.12 -24.71 -18.14
CA HIS A 277 11.70 -24.38 -18.11
C HIS A 277 10.96 -25.50 -17.37
N THR A 278 10.33 -25.17 -16.25
CA THR A 278 9.58 -26.17 -15.49
C THR A 278 8.15 -26.18 -15.99
N TYR A 279 7.65 -27.36 -16.33
CA TYR A 279 6.27 -27.57 -16.70
C TYR A 279 5.50 -28.07 -15.49
N GLU A 280 4.32 -27.50 -15.28
CA GLU A 280 3.40 -27.87 -14.21
C GLU A 280 2.09 -28.32 -14.87
N SER A 281 1.64 -29.54 -14.57
CA SER A 281 0.34 -30.01 -15.06
C SER A 281 -0.80 -29.36 -14.26
N LYS A 282 -1.96 -29.19 -14.89
CA LYS A 282 -3.20 -28.76 -14.21
C LYS A 282 -3.47 -29.60 -12.97
N ARG A 283 -3.33 -30.92 -13.07
CA ARG A 283 -3.54 -31.86 -11.97
C ARG A 283 -2.66 -31.55 -10.76
N VAL A 284 -1.37 -31.27 -10.97
CA VAL A 284 -0.44 -30.92 -9.90
C VAL A 284 -0.84 -29.60 -9.24
N ILE A 285 -1.18 -28.58 -10.02
CA ILE A 285 -1.61 -27.26 -9.49
C ILE A 285 -2.91 -27.37 -8.69
N VAL A 286 -3.94 -28.03 -9.24
CA VAL A 286 -5.23 -28.23 -8.55
C VAL A 286 -5.04 -29.02 -7.26
N ASN A 287 -4.24 -30.08 -7.27
CA ASN A 287 -3.94 -30.85 -6.07
C ASN A 287 -3.20 -30.01 -5.02
N LEU A 288 -2.22 -29.20 -5.43
CA LEU A 288 -1.50 -28.31 -4.51
C LEU A 288 -2.45 -27.29 -3.87
N ILE A 289 -3.37 -26.71 -4.65
CA ILE A 289 -4.39 -25.78 -4.13
C ILE A 289 -5.35 -26.51 -3.19
N ARG A 290 -5.81 -27.71 -3.55
CA ARG A 290 -6.69 -28.56 -2.72
C ARG A 290 -6.06 -28.89 -1.39
N GLU A 291 -4.79 -29.29 -1.37
CA GLU A 291 -4.07 -29.56 -0.13
C GLU A 291 -3.86 -28.29 0.69
N HIS A 292 -3.50 -27.20 0.04
CA HIS A 292 -3.30 -25.93 0.74
C HIS A 292 -4.58 -25.41 1.41
N VAL A 293 -5.72 -25.52 0.74
CA VAL A 293 -7.03 -25.06 1.26
C VAL A 293 -7.59 -26.06 2.28
N GLY A 294 -7.64 -27.36 1.95
CA GLY A 294 -8.33 -28.37 2.76
C GLY A 294 -7.48 -29.03 3.86
N LYS A 295 -6.15 -28.88 3.81
CA LYS A 295 -5.22 -29.43 4.82
C LYS A 295 -4.39 -28.34 5.49
N ASN A 296 -4.90 -27.12 5.56
CA ASN A 296 -4.22 -26.05 6.29
C ASN A 296 -4.19 -26.34 7.78
N VAL A 297 -2.98 -26.52 8.33
CA VAL A 297 -2.76 -26.78 9.76
C VAL A 297 -2.13 -25.55 10.40
N VAL A 298 -2.73 -25.09 11.49
CA VAL A 298 -2.22 -24.02 12.33
C VAL A 298 -1.89 -24.56 13.72
N LYS A 299 -0.88 -23.97 14.36
CA LYS A 299 -0.48 -24.32 15.72
C LYS A 299 -0.91 -23.21 16.67
N PHE A 300 -1.76 -23.55 17.64
CA PHE A 300 -2.09 -22.67 18.75
C PHE A 300 -1.53 -23.27 20.04
N GLY A 301 -0.61 -22.56 20.68
CA GLY A 301 0.09 -23.07 21.86
C GLY A 301 0.81 -24.39 21.57
N LYS A 302 0.40 -25.47 22.23
CA LYS A 302 0.98 -26.82 22.06
C LYS A 302 0.17 -27.71 21.10
N HIS A 303 -1.01 -27.28 20.68
CA HIS A 303 -1.95 -28.10 19.91
C HIS A 303 -1.96 -27.69 18.44
N PHE A 304 -2.22 -28.67 17.58
CA PHE A 304 -2.38 -28.49 16.13
C PHE A 304 -3.85 -28.55 15.77
N TYR A 305 -4.24 -27.70 14.83
CA TYR A 305 -5.62 -27.53 14.42
C TYR A 305 -5.69 -27.47 12.90
N ARG A 306 -6.67 -28.16 12.31
CA ARG A 306 -6.96 -28.09 10.88
C ARG A 306 -8.09 -27.10 10.62
N GLN A 307 -7.88 -26.16 9.70
CA GLN A 307 -8.93 -25.24 9.25
C GLN A 307 -9.95 -26.02 8.41
N THR A 308 -11.24 -25.87 8.70
CA THR A 308 -12.32 -26.54 7.95
C THR A 308 -13.20 -25.61 7.13
N THR A 309 -13.21 -24.32 7.48
CA THR A 309 -14.01 -23.31 6.80
C THR A 309 -13.13 -22.13 6.39
N GLY A 310 -13.42 -21.56 5.22
CA GLY A 310 -12.66 -20.46 4.67
C GLY A 310 -11.31 -20.87 4.06
N ILE A 311 -10.47 -19.88 3.78
CA ILE A 311 -9.14 -20.06 3.19
C ILE A 311 -8.03 -19.51 4.10
N PRO A 312 -6.77 -20.00 3.97
CA PRO A 312 -5.69 -19.60 4.86
C PRO A 312 -5.31 -18.13 4.73
N GLN A 313 -5.46 -17.33 5.79
CA GLN A 313 -5.00 -15.95 5.79
C GLN A 313 -3.46 -15.87 5.76
N GLY A 314 -2.90 -14.94 4.98
CA GLY A 314 -1.44 -14.79 4.80
C GLY A 314 -0.82 -15.66 3.69
N SER A 315 -1.62 -16.53 3.07
CA SER A 315 -1.23 -17.24 1.84
C SER A 315 -1.18 -16.29 0.65
N ILE A 316 -0.20 -16.48 -0.23
CA ILE A 316 -0.13 -15.76 -1.51
C ILE A 316 -1.28 -16.10 -2.47
N LEU A 317 -1.94 -17.26 -2.28
CA LEU A 317 -3.05 -17.68 -3.14
C LEU A 317 -4.38 -17.09 -2.70
N SER A 318 -4.60 -16.92 -1.40
CA SER A 318 -5.92 -16.60 -0.85
C SER A 318 -6.60 -15.37 -1.45
N PRO A 319 -5.92 -14.23 -1.69
CA PRO A 319 -6.54 -13.09 -2.36
C PRO A 319 -7.01 -13.39 -3.79
N GLY A 320 -6.28 -14.24 -4.52
CA GLY A 320 -6.64 -14.66 -5.87
C GLY A 320 -7.80 -15.65 -5.86
N LEU A 321 -7.77 -16.62 -4.96
CA LEU A 321 -8.84 -17.62 -4.78
C LEU A 321 -10.17 -16.96 -4.39
N CYS A 322 -10.15 -16.08 -3.39
CA CYS A 322 -11.31 -15.28 -2.99
C CYS A 322 -11.85 -14.44 -4.15
N ARG A 323 -10.96 -13.88 -4.97
CA ARG A 323 -11.38 -13.12 -6.15
C ARG A 323 -12.17 -13.99 -7.14
N PHE A 324 -11.63 -15.14 -7.54
CA PHE A 324 -12.32 -16.07 -8.47
C PHE A 324 -13.66 -16.54 -7.91
N PHE A 325 -13.71 -16.81 -6.61
CA PHE A 325 -14.93 -17.22 -5.92
C PHE A 325 -16.05 -16.17 -6.05
N TYR A 326 -15.74 -14.91 -5.76
CA TYR A 326 -16.71 -13.82 -5.91
C TYR A 326 -16.94 -13.40 -7.37
N ASP A 327 -16.01 -13.64 -8.28
CA ASP A 327 -16.26 -13.43 -9.72
C ASP A 327 -17.38 -14.36 -10.22
N GLU A 328 -17.37 -15.64 -9.81
CA GLU A 328 -18.45 -16.56 -10.17
C GLU A 328 -19.78 -16.15 -9.50
N MET A 329 -19.73 -15.70 -8.24
CA MET A 329 -20.91 -15.18 -7.55
C MET A 329 -21.51 -13.98 -8.28
N GLU A 330 -20.69 -13.01 -8.70
CA GLU A 330 -21.15 -11.86 -9.48
C GLU A 330 -21.89 -12.30 -10.76
N LEU A 331 -21.33 -13.27 -11.48
CA LEU A 331 -21.92 -13.75 -12.74
C LEU A 331 -23.23 -14.52 -12.54
N ASN A 332 -23.37 -15.23 -11.42
CA ASN A 332 -24.53 -16.07 -11.16
C ASN A 332 -25.66 -15.34 -10.42
N VAL A 333 -25.33 -14.32 -9.65
CA VAL A 333 -26.28 -13.63 -8.75
C VAL A 333 -26.59 -12.21 -9.20
N LEU A 334 -25.60 -11.50 -9.76
CA LEU A 334 -25.71 -10.05 -10.02
C LEU A 334 -25.81 -9.71 -11.51
N SER A 335 -25.70 -10.69 -12.40
CA SER A 335 -25.63 -10.48 -13.86
C SER A 335 -26.81 -9.69 -14.42
N GLU A 336 -28.02 -9.93 -13.91
CA GLU A 336 -29.23 -9.22 -14.35
C GLU A 336 -29.14 -7.72 -14.07
N LEU A 337 -28.59 -7.36 -12.90
CA LEU A 337 -28.40 -5.97 -12.51
C LEU A 337 -27.22 -5.32 -13.23
N THR A 338 -26.14 -6.05 -13.49
CA THR A 338 -24.88 -5.49 -14.00
C THR A 338 -24.79 -5.41 -15.53
N ASN A 339 -25.55 -6.24 -16.24
CA ASN A 339 -25.55 -6.27 -17.71
C ASN A 339 -26.38 -5.14 -18.34
N SER A 340 -27.08 -4.33 -17.53
CA SER A 340 -27.89 -3.22 -18.04
C SER A 340 -27.03 -2.00 -18.42
N HIS A 341 -27.50 -1.16 -19.35
CA HIS A 341 -26.75 0.00 -19.87
C HIS A 341 -26.67 1.17 -18.88
N ASP A 342 -27.54 1.19 -17.88
CA ASP A 342 -27.77 2.24 -16.88
C ASP A 342 -27.18 1.90 -15.49
N SER A 343 -26.40 0.82 -15.38
CA SER A 343 -25.74 0.41 -14.14
C SER A 343 -24.28 -0.01 -14.34
N ALA A 344 -23.54 -0.12 -13.26
CA ALA A 344 -22.21 -0.72 -13.23
C ALA A 344 -21.88 -1.28 -11.85
N LEU A 345 -21.11 -2.37 -11.84
CA LEU A 345 -20.51 -2.93 -10.64
C LEU A 345 -18.99 -2.76 -10.69
N LEU A 346 -18.45 -2.35 -9.56
CA LEU A 346 -17.02 -2.28 -9.29
C LEU A 346 -16.75 -3.07 -8.01
N ARG A 347 -15.70 -3.88 -7.99
CA ARG A 347 -15.26 -4.59 -6.80
C ARG A 347 -13.76 -4.53 -6.64
N LEU A 348 -13.27 -4.27 -5.44
CA LEU A 348 -11.87 -4.42 -5.10
C LEU A 348 -11.77 -5.31 -3.86
N ALA A 349 -11.23 -6.51 -4.04
CA ALA A 349 -11.26 -7.56 -3.01
C ALA A 349 -12.71 -7.87 -2.57
N ASP A 350 -13.07 -7.51 -1.34
CA ASP A 350 -14.35 -7.72 -0.67
C ASP A 350 -15.22 -6.47 -0.55
N ASP A 351 -14.74 -5.32 -1.02
CA ASP A 351 -15.54 -4.10 -1.15
C ASP A 351 -16.25 -4.07 -2.51
N PHE A 352 -17.58 -4.03 -2.52
CA PHE A 352 -18.41 -3.84 -3.72
C PHE A 352 -18.95 -2.41 -3.77
N LEU A 353 -19.00 -1.85 -4.98
CA LEU A 353 -19.64 -0.58 -5.30
C LEU A 353 -20.54 -0.76 -6.52
N PHE A 354 -21.84 -0.66 -6.30
CA PHE A 354 -22.85 -0.61 -7.35
C PHE A 354 -23.26 0.83 -7.63
N ILE A 355 -23.36 1.19 -8.91
CA ILE A 355 -23.73 2.53 -9.38
C ILE A 355 -24.83 2.37 -10.42
N SER A 356 -25.96 3.06 -10.26
CA SER A 356 -27.06 3.02 -11.22
C SER A 356 -27.73 4.38 -11.41
N GLN A 357 -28.35 4.59 -12.57
CA GLN A 357 -29.25 5.73 -12.81
C GLN A 357 -30.67 5.47 -12.27
N SER A 358 -30.99 4.22 -11.89
CA SER A 358 -32.27 3.82 -11.27
C SER A 358 -32.10 3.58 -9.78
N GLN A 359 -32.93 4.23 -8.96
CA GLN A 359 -32.97 3.98 -7.52
C GLN A 359 -33.46 2.55 -7.22
N GLU A 360 -34.47 2.07 -7.95
CA GLU A 360 -35.04 0.73 -7.79
C GLU A 360 -33.99 -0.37 -7.99
N LYS A 361 -33.09 -0.20 -8.97
CA LYS A 361 -31.97 -1.14 -9.17
C LYS A 361 -30.96 -1.09 -8.04
N ALA A 362 -30.68 0.10 -7.51
CA ALA A 362 -29.79 0.25 -6.36
C ALA A 362 -30.39 -0.40 -5.09
N GLU A 363 -31.70 -0.24 -4.87
CA GLU A 363 -32.44 -0.91 -3.80
C GLU A 363 -32.47 -2.43 -4.01
N SER A 364 -32.68 -2.89 -5.25
CA SER A 364 -32.64 -4.32 -5.60
C SER A 364 -31.27 -4.93 -5.34
N PHE A 365 -30.19 -4.24 -5.73
CA PHE A 365 -28.82 -4.66 -5.43
C PHE A 365 -28.59 -4.77 -3.91
N LEU A 366 -29.00 -3.74 -3.17
CA LEU A 366 -28.86 -3.70 -1.72
C LEU A 366 -29.61 -4.85 -1.06
N LYS A 367 -30.84 -5.13 -1.51
CA LYS A 367 -31.66 -6.25 -1.02
C LYS A 367 -31.01 -7.60 -1.31
N ILE A 368 -30.63 -7.85 -2.57
CA ILE A 368 -29.96 -9.10 -2.98
C ILE A 368 -28.74 -9.38 -2.11
N MET A 369 -27.88 -8.37 -1.90
CA MET A 369 -26.68 -8.52 -1.08
C MET A 369 -27.00 -8.69 0.42
N SER A 370 -28.10 -8.11 0.90
CA SER A 370 -28.54 -8.22 2.30
C SER A 370 -29.19 -9.57 2.61
N ASP A 371 -29.89 -10.17 1.65
CA ASP A 371 -30.51 -11.50 1.80
C ASP A 371 -29.43 -12.58 2.03
N GLY A 372 -28.19 -12.30 1.57
CA GLY A 372 -27.03 -13.15 1.76
C GLY A 372 -27.02 -14.35 0.81
N HIS A 373 -25.83 -14.90 0.58
CA HIS A 373 -25.67 -16.03 -0.33
C HIS A 373 -24.86 -17.15 0.36
N PRO A 374 -25.54 -18.07 1.08
CA PRO A 374 -24.87 -19.13 1.85
C PRO A 374 -23.95 -20.01 1.01
N SER A 375 -24.33 -20.31 -0.23
CA SER A 375 -23.49 -21.10 -1.15
C SER A 375 -22.18 -20.40 -1.53
N TYR A 376 -22.07 -19.09 -1.30
CA TYR A 376 -20.86 -18.30 -1.49
C TYR A 376 -20.36 -17.68 -0.16
N GLY A 377 -20.84 -18.13 1.00
CA GLY A 377 -20.48 -17.55 2.30
C GLY A 377 -20.55 -16.01 2.33
N CYS A 378 -21.43 -15.42 1.52
CA CYS A 378 -21.45 -13.99 1.27
C CYS A 378 -22.49 -13.34 2.17
N TYR A 379 -21.99 -12.58 3.15
CA TYR A 379 -22.81 -11.84 4.10
C TYR A 379 -22.25 -10.44 4.24
N ILE A 380 -23.09 -9.43 4.07
CA ILE A 380 -22.63 -8.03 4.17
C ILE A 380 -22.47 -7.60 5.63
N ASN A 381 -21.59 -6.62 5.84
CA ASN A 381 -21.49 -5.90 7.09
C ASN A 381 -22.41 -4.67 7.03
N GLU A 382 -23.64 -4.80 7.52
CA GLU A 382 -24.65 -3.74 7.51
C GLU A 382 -24.14 -2.40 8.09
N LYS A 383 -23.29 -2.44 9.13
CA LYS A 383 -22.72 -1.24 9.76
C LYS A 383 -21.73 -0.49 8.87
N LYS A 384 -21.19 -1.14 7.84
CA LYS A 384 -20.27 -0.55 6.86
C LYS A 384 -20.93 -0.31 5.50
N THR A 385 -22.17 -0.74 5.34
CA THR A 385 -22.96 -0.51 4.14
C THR A 385 -23.33 0.96 4.06
N ILE A 386 -23.05 1.59 2.92
CA ILE A 386 -23.27 3.02 2.70
C ILE A 386 -24.06 3.23 1.41
N VAL A 387 -25.05 4.11 1.45
CA VAL A 387 -25.86 4.53 0.29
C VAL A 387 -25.87 6.05 0.14
N ASN A 388 -26.22 6.59 -1.02
CA ASN A 388 -26.38 8.04 -1.23
C ASN A 388 -27.85 8.49 -1.41
N PHE A 389 -28.79 7.60 -1.09
CA PHE A 389 -30.24 7.82 -1.13
C PHE A 389 -30.87 7.28 0.17
N ASP A 390 -32.18 7.50 0.33
CA ASP A 390 -32.90 6.99 1.50
C ASP A 390 -33.23 5.52 1.27
N ALA A 391 -32.66 4.64 2.11
CA ALA A 391 -32.85 3.20 2.01
C ALA A 391 -32.98 2.60 3.41
N THR A 392 -33.75 1.52 3.51
CA THR A 392 -33.91 0.73 4.73
C THR A 392 -33.58 -0.73 4.46
N LEU A 393 -32.97 -1.39 5.44
CA LEU A 393 -32.78 -2.84 5.50
C LEU A 393 -33.54 -3.36 6.71
N ASN A 394 -34.52 -4.24 6.50
CA ASN A 394 -35.34 -4.81 7.56
C ASN A 394 -35.95 -3.76 8.51
N GLY A 395 -36.42 -2.64 7.95
CA GLY A 395 -36.98 -1.50 8.72
C GLY A 395 -35.94 -0.58 9.37
N THR A 396 -34.65 -0.92 9.32
CA THR A 396 -33.56 -0.10 9.86
C THR A 396 -32.98 0.80 8.77
N PRO A 397 -32.84 2.13 9.00
CA PRO A 397 -32.19 3.02 8.03
C PRO A 397 -30.73 2.63 7.79
N VAL A 398 -30.34 2.57 6.51
CA VAL A 398 -28.94 2.34 6.12
C VAL A 398 -28.15 3.63 6.25
N GLN A 399 -26.85 3.54 6.54
CA GLN A 399 -25.98 4.71 6.63
C GLN A 399 -25.99 5.47 5.29
N LYS A 400 -26.56 6.67 5.31
CA LYS A 400 -26.54 7.59 4.16
C LYS A 400 -25.26 8.40 4.15
N CYS A 401 -24.60 8.47 3.01
CA CYS A 401 -23.48 9.37 2.77
C CYS A 401 -24.02 10.81 2.72
N PRO A 402 -23.62 11.70 3.66
CA PRO A 402 -24.18 13.04 3.75
C PRO A 402 -23.69 13.99 2.65
N GLU A 403 -22.57 13.66 2.01
CA GLU A 403 -21.91 14.50 1.02
C GLU A 403 -22.02 13.93 -0.40
N ASN A 404 -21.75 14.78 -1.41
CA ASN A 404 -21.64 14.31 -2.80
C ASN A 404 -20.39 13.45 -3.06
N ASP A 405 -19.46 13.36 -2.11
CA ASP A 405 -18.19 12.66 -2.28
C ASP A 405 -18.26 11.30 -1.55
N PHE A 406 -18.62 10.27 -2.32
CA PHE A 406 -18.96 8.93 -1.85
C PHE A 406 -17.70 8.09 -1.59
N PRO A 407 -17.50 7.52 -0.38
CA PRO A 407 -16.27 6.82 -0.03
C PRO A 407 -16.22 5.39 -0.58
N TYR A 408 -15.10 5.02 -1.21
CA TYR A 408 -14.87 3.65 -1.69
C TYR A 408 -13.37 3.34 -1.82
N CYS A 409 -12.88 2.28 -1.16
CA CYS A 409 -11.50 1.80 -1.28
C CYS A 409 -10.39 2.87 -1.08
N GLY A 410 -10.61 3.81 -0.14
CA GLY A 410 -9.70 4.93 0.12
C GLY A 410 -9.78 6.07 -0.91
N LEU A 411 -10.82 6.06 -1.74
CA LEU A 411 -11.18 7.11 -2.70
C LEU A 411 -12.46 7.82 -2.25
N LEU A 412 -12.61 9.05 -2.71
CA LEU A 412 -13.88 9.78 -2.71
C LEU A 412 -14.35 9.94 -4.15
N VAL A 413 -15.52 9.39 -4.47
CA VAL A 413 -16.12 9.41 -5.80
C VAL A 413 -17.25 10.43 -5.81
N ASN A 414 -17.17 11.43 -6.69
CA ASN A 414 -18.25 12.39 -6.79
C ASN A 414 -19.50 11.73 -7.38
N ALA A 415 -20.60 11.72 -6.64
CA ALA A 415 -21.85 11.05 -7.00
C ALA A 415 -22.54 11.63 -8.25
N LYS A 416 -22.11 12.80 -8.75
CA LYS A 416 -22.65 13.42 -9.97
C LYS A 416 -21.70 13.27 -11.16
N THR A 417 -20.41 13.53 -10.94
CA THR A 417 -19.42 13.62 -12.02
C THR A 417 -18.54 12.38 -12.16
N LEU A 418 -18.57 11.46 -11.18
CA LEU A 418 -17.64 10.34 -11.02
C LEU A 418 -16.17 10.76 -10.99
N GLU A 419 -15.87 12.04 -10.72
CA GLU A 419 -14.51 12.49 -10.45
C GLU A 419 -14.00 11.89 -9.14
N ILE A 420 -12.71 11.58 -9.08
CA ILE A 420 -12.11 10.86 -7.96
C ILE A 420 -11.10 11.73 -7.23
N ARG A 421 -11.17 11.68 -5.90
CA ARG A 421 -10.19 12.26 -4.98
C ARG A 421 -9.66 11.20 -4.02
N VAL A 422 -8.54 11.51 -3.39
CA VAL A 422 -8.02 10.72 -2.27
C VAL A 422 -8.91 10.95 -1.05
N ASP A 423 -9.26 9.89 -0.34
CA ASP A 423 -9.91 9.99 0.96
C ASP A 423 -8.87 10.19 2.07
N TYR A 424 -8.75 11.42 2.57
CA TYR A 424 -7.90 11.75 3.71
C TYR A 424 -8.61 11.59 5.07
N SER A 425 -9.93 11.39 5.09
CA SER A 425 -10.68 11.19 6.35
C SER A 425 -10.26 9.93 7.10
N ARG A 426 -9.71 8.95 6.37
CA ARG A 426 -9.09 7.75 6.94
C ARG A 426 -7.90 8.02 7.88
N TYR A 427 -7.37 9.23 7.91
CA TYR A 427 -6.29 9.66 8.79
C TYR A 427 -6.80 10.55 9.94
N HIS A 428 -8.11 10.67 10.09
CA HIS A 428 -8.74 11.48 11.14
C HIS A 428 -8.28 11.01 12.52
N ASN A 429 -7.77 11.95 13.32
CA ASN A 429 -7.15 11.73 14.63
C ASN A 429 -5.95 10.76 14.62
N GLU A 430 -5.44 10.33 13.48
CA GLU A 430 -4.17 9.60 13.40
C GLU A 430 -3.00 10.56 13.62
N ASP A 431 -1.96 10.09 14.31
CA ASP A 431 -0.68 10.78 14.37
C ASP A 431 0.14 10.44 13.13
N ILE A 432 0.54 11.45 12.36
CA ILE A 432 1.27 11.26 11.12
C ILE A 432 2.62 10.56 11.33
N ARG A 433 3.19 10.64 12.55
CA ARG A 433 4.42 9.94 12.94
C ARG A 433 4.27 8.43 12.84
N ASP A 434 3.09 7.90 13.11
CA ASP A 434 2.82 6.45 13.00
C ASP A 434 2.75 6.00 11.52
N LEU A 435 2.67 6.95 10.58
CA LEU A 435 2.58 6.73 9.13
C LEU A 435 3.92 6.86 8.39
N LEU A 436 5.01 7.12 9.12
CA LEU A 436 6.34 7.33 8.56
C LEU A 436 7.38 6.45 9.25
N THR A 437 8.51 6.29 8.56
CA THR A 437 9.71 5.64 9.09
C THR A 437 10.90 6.55 8.83
N VAL A 438 11.69 6.82 9.86
CA VAL A 438 12.83 7.72 9.81
C VAL A 438 14.10 6.94 9.53
N GLY A 439 14.74 7.25 8.40
CA GLY A 439 16.09 6.79 8.09
C GLY A 439 17.10 7.63 8.85
N ARG A 440 17.85 6.98 9.74
CA ARG A 440 18.92 7.57 10.56
C ARG A 440 20.28 7.13 10.00
N ASP A 441 20.59 7.63 8.81
CA ASP A 441 21.82 7.33 8.09
C ASP A 441 22.65 8.59 7.83
N MET A 442 23.87 8.42 7.30
CA MET A 442 24.83 9.51 7.07
C MET A 442 24.42 10.49 5.97
N HIS A 443 23.32 10.25 5.24
CA HIS A 443 22.87 11.10 4.14
C HIS A 443 21.41 11.55 4.35
N PRO A 444 21.10 12.26 5.45
CA PRO A 444 19.73 12.54 5.87
C PRO A 444 18.93 13.32 4.83
N GLY A 445 19.57 14.24 4.08
CA GLY A 445 18.95 14.98 2.98
C GLY A 445 18.50 14.08 1.82
N ARG A 446 19.30 13.07 1.45
CA ARG A 446 18.91 12.09 0.42
C ARG A 446 17.78 11.20 0.94
N SER A 447 17.89 10.74 2.18
CA SER A 447 16.92 9.82 2.79
C SER A 447 15.55 10.45 2.97
N ILE A 448 15.47 11.70 3.44
CA ILE A 448 14.19 12.42 3.53
C ILE A 448 13.57 12.64 2.14
N THR A 449 14.35 13.03 1.12
CA THR A 449 13.81 13.20 -0.25
C THR A 449 13.25 11.88 -0.79
N LEU A 450 13.95 10.76 -0.59
CA LEU A 450 13.49 9.44 -1.03
C LEU A 450 12.23 8.99 -0.27
N LYS A 451 12.19 9.22 1.05
CA LYS A 451 11.03 8.89 1.89
C LYS A 451 9.80 9.71 1.49
N MET A 452 9.95 11.02 1.27
CA MET A 452 8.86 11.89 0.81
C MET A 452 8.40 11.52 -0.61
N LYS A 453 9.32 11.21 -1.52
CA LYS A 453 8.98 10.69 -2.85
C LYS A 453 8.15 9.40 -2.76
N LYS A 454 8.54 8.44 -1.91
CA LYS A 454 7.79 7.20 -1.68
C LYS A 454 6.41 7.47 -1.07
N ALA A 455 6.33 8.41 -0.12
CA ALA A 455 5.08 8.78 0.54
C ALA A 455 4.05 9.39 -0.44
N MET A 456 4.49 10.20 -1.39
CA MET A 456 3.61 10.81 -2.40
C MET A 456 3.22 9.84 -3.54
N GLN A 457 3.97 8.76 -3.76
CA GLN A 457 3.83 7.90 -4.94
C GLN A 457 2.42 7.32 -5.12
N HIS A 458 1.77 6.90 -4.04
CA HIS A 458 0.41 6.34 -4.10
C HIS A 458 -0.65 7.39 -4.47
N MET A 459 -0.41 8.66 -4.15
CA MET A 459 -1.31 9.76 -4.46
C MET A 459 -1.01 10.41 -5.83
N CYS A 460 0.15 10.11 -6.43
CA CYS A 460 0.53 10.51 -7.79
C CYS A 460 0.07 9.53 -8.87
N GLN A 461 -0.93 8.70 -8.60
CA GLN A 461 -1.47 7.75 -9.57
C GLN A 461 -2.36 8.44 -10.62
N MET A 462 -2.55 7.76 -11.76
CA MET A 462 -3.34 8.33 -12.87
C MET A 462 -4.79 8.62 -12.51
N ALA A 463 -5.35 7.85 -11.58
CA ALA A 463 -6.70 8.05 -11.06
C ALA A 463 -6.96 9.49 -10.59
N PHE A 464 -5.95 10.17 -10.07
CA PHE A 464 -6.07 11.50 -9.48
C PHE A 464 -5.58 12.62 -10.39
N SER A 465 -4.81 12.30 -11.42
CA SER A 465 -4.08 13.27 -12.25
C SER A 465 -4.48 13.28 -13.72
N ASP A 466 -5.27 12.31 -14.19
CA ASP A 466 -5.80 12.33 -15.56
C ASP A 466 -6.80 13.46 -15.78
N THR A 467 -6.40 14.48 -16.55
CA THR A 467 -7.23 15.65 -16.89
C THR A 467 -8.31 15.37 -17.94
N THR A 468 -8.39 14.13 -18.46
CA THR A 468 -9.52 13.68 -19.30
C THR A 468 -10.62 12.99 -18.50
N PHE A 469 -10.30 12.57 -17.27
CA PHE A 469 -11.21 11.90 -16.36
C PHE A 469 -11.66 12.83 -15.23
N ASN A 470 -10.73 13.55 -14.60
CA ASN A 470 -11.01 14.62 -13.65
C ASN A 470 -10.88 15.98 -14.33
N SER A 471 -11.70 16.95 -13.90
CA SER A 471 -11.51 18.34 -14.31
C SER A 471 -10.16 18.87 -13.82
N LEU A 472 -9.62 19.84 -14.55
CA LEU A 472 -8.34 20.46 -14.23
C LEU A 472 -8.32 21.02 -12.80
N GLN A 473 -9.43 21.59 -12.33
CA GLN A 473 -9.57 22.09 -10.97
C GLN A 473 -9.43 20.98 -9.91
N LYS A 474 -10.06 19.81 -10.12
CA LYS A 474 -9.92 18.66 -9.21
C LYS A 474 -8.51 18.07 -9.23
N VAL A 475 -7.86 18.03 -10.39
CA VAL A 475 -6.47 17.59 -10.49
C VAL A 475 -5.55 18.53 -9.69
N MET A 476 -5.72 19.85 -9.80
CA MET A 476 -4.96 20.81 -9.00
C MET A 476 -5.22 20.65 -7.49
N LEU A 477 -6.47 20.41 -7.09
CA LEU A 477 -6.82 20.13 -5.70
C LEU A 477 -6.14 18.85 -5.18
N ASN A 478 -6.21 17.75 -5.92
CA ASN A 478 -5.55 16.48 -5.56
C ASN A 478 -4.03 16.67 -5.39
N ILE A 479 -3.39 17.44 -6.29
CA ILE A 479 -1.97 17.78 -6.20
C ILE A 479 -1.67 18.60 -4.93
N TYR A 480 -2.46 19.64 -4.66
CA TYR A 480 -2.30 20.47 -3.47
C TYR A 480 -2.44 19.64 -2.18
N GLN A 481 -3.51 18.85 -2.06
CA GLN A 481 -3.77 18.01 -0.90
C GLN A 481 -2.66 16.98 -0.66
N ASN A 482 -2.11 16.39 -1.73
CA ASN A 482 -0.94 15.51 -1.63
C ASN A 482 0.28 16.25 -1.09
N PHE A 483 0.52 17.50 -1.51
CA PHE A 483 1.62 18.30 -0.95
C PHE A 483 1.37 18.74 0.48
N VAL A 484 0.14 19.02 0.91
CA VAL A 484 -0.19 19.31 2.32
C VAL A 484 0.17 18.10 3.18
N PHE A 485 -0.30 16.92 2.80
CA PHE A 485 0.02 15.68 3.51
C PHE A 485 1.53 15.37 3.50
N CYS A 486 2.22 15.64 2.37
CA CYS A 486 3.66 15.54 2.28
C CYS A 486 4.38 16.53 3.21
N ALA A 487 3.90 17.77 3.32
CA ALA A 487 4.48 18.80 4.19
C ALA A 487 4.32 18.44 5.67
N MET A 488 3.17 17.88 6.07
CA MET A 488 2.97 17.32 7.41
C MET A 488 3.98 16.19 7.70
N LYS A 489 4.15 15.24 6.77
CA LYS A 489 5.14 14.15 6.92
C LYS A 489 6.56 14.66 6.97
N PHE A 490 6.87 15.66 6.14
CA PHE A 490 8.18 16.31 6.12
C PHE A 490 8.47 17.00 7.46
N HIS A 491 7.49 17.71 8.03
CA HIS A 491 7.60 18.34 9.35
C HIS A 491 7.90 17.31 10.44
N ALA A 492 7.07 16.27 10.54
CA ALA A 492 7.22 15.20 11.52
C ALA A 492 8.57 14.48 11.38
N TYR A 493 9.01 14.22 10.14
CA TYR A 493 10.34 13.65 9.87
C TYR A 493 11.47 14.59 10.34
N CYS A 494 11.37 15.89 10.07
CA CYS A 494 12.36 16.87 10.54
C CYS A 494 12.37 16.98 12.07
N GLN A 495 11.22 16.92 12.73
CA GLN A 495 11.13 16.89 14.19
C GLN A 495 11.79 15.63 14.74
N GLU A 496 11.53 14.45 14.19
CA GLU A 496 12.14 13.20 14.67
C GLU A 496 13.66 13.13 14.45
N LEU A 497 14.20 13.86 13.48
CA LEU A 497 15.66 14.04 13.33
C LEU A 497 16.26 15.06 14.30
N ARG A 498 15.47 16.00 14.82
CA ARG A 498 15.93 17.14 15.66
C ARG A 498 15.63 16.98 17.14
N LEU A 499 14.60 16.23 17.50
CA LEU A 499 14.28 15.82 18.88
C LEU A 499 15.22 14.71 19.38
N ASP A 500 16.26 14.40 18.62
CA ASP A 500 17.28 13.44 18.97
C ASP A 500 18.53 14.16 19.53
N PRO A 501 18.70 14.21 20.86
CA PRO A 501 19.80 14.93 21.51
C PRO A 501 21.20 14.33 21.31
N VAL A 502 21.35 13.20 20.59
CA VAL A 502 22.65 12.54 20.35
C VAL A 502 22.97 12.47 18.84
N SER A 503 21.99 12.71 17.98
CA SER A 503 22.18 12.69 16.55
C SER A 503 22.85 13.98 16.09
N ALA A 504 24.16 13.95 15.80
CA ALA A 504 24.79 14.99 14.97
C ALA A 504 24.31 14.90 13.49
N VAL A 505 23.41 13.96 13.16
CA VAL A 505 22.70 13.90 11.88
C VAL A 505 21.59 14.96 11.88
N HIS A 506 22.00 16.22 11.82
CA HIS A 506 21.10 17.35 11.61
C HIS A 506 21.09 17.73 10.13
N ILE A 507 19.88 17.84 9.56
CA ILE A 507 19.75 18.55 8.28
C ILE A 507 19.92 20.03 8.58
N GLN A 508 21.05 20.58 8.12
CA GLN A 508 21.33 22.01 8.17
C GLN A 508 20.16 22.79 7.55
N PRO A 509 19.64 23.84 8.20
CA PRO A 509 18.51 24.61 7.67
C PRO A 509 18.71 25.09 6.23
N SER A 510 19.95 25.42 5.85
CA SER A 510 20.37 25.81 4.50
C SER A 510 20.21 24.71 3.43
N ALA A 511 20.15 23.44 3.83
CA ALA A 511 19.96 22.31 2.92
C ALA A 511 18.47 22.01 2.62
N LEU A 512 17.54 22.46 3.47
CA LEU A 512 16.10 22.22 3.31
C LEU A 512 15.54 22.73 1.97
N PRO A 513 15.92 23.93 1.45
CA PRO A 513 15.50 24.37 0.13
C PRO A 513 15.78 23.37 -0.98
N GLN A 514 16.97 22.77 -0.99
CA GLN A 514 17.36 21.81 -2.02
C GLN A 514 16.59 20.48 -1.89
N VAL A 515 16.38 20.03 -0.65
CA VAL A 515 15.54 18.86 -0.36
C VAL A 515 14.12 19.05 -0.90
N VAL A 516 13.48 20.19 -0.61
CA VAL A 516 12.11 20.47 -1.03
C VAL A 516 12.00 20.65 -2.54
N ARG A 517 12.98 21.29 -3.20
CA ARG A 517 13.04 21.31 -4.68
C ARG A 517 13.12 19.89 -5.26
N GLY A 518 13.90 19.01 -4.64
CA GLY A 518 13.98 17.59 -5.02
C GLY A 518 12.64 16.88 -4.90
N ILE A 519 11.88 17.15 -3.83
CA ILE A 519 10.52 16.63 -3.60
C ILE A 519 9.56 17.12 -4.71
N PHE A 520 9.59 18.42 -5.04
CA PHE A 520 8.70 18.99 -6.06
C PHE A 520 8.98 18.42 -7.45
N ARG A 521 10.25 18.35 -7.86
CA ARG A 521 10.67 17.72 -9.12
C ARG A 521 10.28 16.25 -9.17
N ALA A 522 10.45 15.53 -8.07
CA ALA A 522 10.06 14.12 -7.99
C ALA A 522 8.53 13.94 -8.14
N CYS A 523 7.74 14.79 -7.50
CA CYS A 523 6.28 14.79 -7.61
C CYS A 523 5.83 15.07 -9.06
N PHE A 524 6.33 16.14 -9.69
CA PHE A 524 6.04 16.42 -11.10
C PHE A 524 6.45 15.26 -12.00
N GLY A 525 7.65 14.71 -11.80
CA GLY A 525 8.12 13.54 -12.55
C GLY A 525 7.22 12.32 -12.41
N LEU A 526 6.68 12.04 -11.20
CA LEU A 526 5.72 10.96 -10.98
C LEU A 526 4.40 11.22 -11.72
N LEU A 527 3.80 12.40 -11.53
CA LEU A 527 2.53 12.79 -12.15
C LEU A 527 2.63 12.79 -13.68
N HIS A 528 3.62 13.50 -14.22
CA HIS A 528 3.88 13.60 -15.63
C HIS A 528 4.11 12.20 -16.23
N ASN A 529 5.05 11.42 -15.69
CA ASN A 529 5.37 10.12 -16.30
C ASN A 529 4.27 9.07 -16.12
N SER A 530 3.35 9.22 -15.15
CA SER A 530 2.25 8.28 -14.95
C SER A 530 1.34 8.13 -16.19
N ARG A 531 1.18 9.17 -17.02
CA ARG A 531 0.43 9.10 -18.29
C ARG A 531 1.07 8.21 -19.35
N ARG A 532 2.37 7.97 -19.22
CA ARG A 532 3.15 7.08 -20.09
C ARG A 532 3.23 5.66 -19.53
N SER A 533 2.62 5.39 -18.37
CA SER A 533 2.47 4.02 -17.87
C SER A 533 1.47 3.26 -18.73
N ASN A 534 1.52 1.91 -18.71
CA ASN A 534 0.57 1.06 -19.43
C ASN A 534 -0.89 1.46 -19.16
N VAL A 535 -1.18 1.76 -17.90
CA VAL A 535 -2.50 2.21 -17.43
C VAL A 535 -2.85 3.56 -18.05
N GLY A 536 -1.93 4.53 -18.01
CA GLY A 536 -2.13 5.84 -18.61
C GLY A 536 -2.37 5.78 -20.12
N VAL A 537 -1.57 4.99 -20.84
CA VAL A 537 -1.68 4.81 -22.29
C VAL A 537 -2.99 4.10 -22.66
N ALA A 538 -3.32 2.99 -21.99
CA ALA A 538 -4.56 2.26 -22.22
C ALA A 538 -5.82 3.10 -21.95
N ALA A 539 -5.76 3.99 -20.95
CA ALA A 539 -6.85 4.94 -20.68
C ALA A 539 -6.91 6.10 -21.68
N GLY A 540 -5.89 6.34 -22.50
CA GLY A 540 -5.75 7.60 -23.24
C GLY A 540 -5.67 8.82 -22.30
N ALA A 541 -5.03 8.65 -21.14
CA ALA A 541 -4.94 9.67 -20.11
C ALA A 541 -4.07 10.86 -20.53
N LYS A 542 -4.45 12.07 -20.09
CA LYS A 542 -3.65 13.29 -20.29
C LYS A 542 -3.32 13.94 -18.96
N PHE A 543 -2.22 14.69 -18.91
CA PHE A 543 -1.84 15.49 -17.75
C PHE A 543 -1.54 16.91 -18.21
N ALA A 544 -2.53 17.79 -18.08
CA ALA A 544 -2.48 19.17 -18.57
C ALA A 544 -2.11 20.20 -17.49
N VAL A 545 -1.27 19.82 -16.51
CA VAL A 545 -0.75 20.74 -15.48
C VAL A 545 0.73 20.99 -15.72
N ALA A 546 1.13 22.27 -15.80
CA ALA A 546 2.52 22.65 -16.01
C ALA A 546 3.37 22.42 -14.76
N GLU A 547 4.67 22.15 -14.93
CA GLU A 547 5.61 21.94 -13.81
C GLU A 547 5.59 23.11 -12.82
N ARG A 548 5.59 24.34 -13.33
CA ARG A 548 5.52 25.55 -12.50
C ARG A 548 4.24 25.63 -11.65
N HIS A 549 3.11 25.11 -12.13
CA HIS A 549 1.85 25.04 -11.37
C HIS A 549 1.94 24.01 -10.25
N VAL A 550 2.54 22.84 -10.52
CA VAL A 550 2.79 21.81 -9.51
C VAL A 550 3.73 22.36 -8.41
N HIS A 551 4.80 23.04 -8.81
CA HIS A 551 5.74 23.66 -7.87
C HIS A 551 5.08 24.75 -7.03
N TRP A 552 4.21 25.57 -7.63
CA TRP A 552 3.47 26.59 -6.90
C TRP A 552 2.50 25.99 -5.88
N LEU A 553 1.75 24.94 -6.26
CA LEU A 553 0.86 24.24 -5.32
C LEU A 553 1.65 23.61 -4.18
N GLY A 554 2.82 23.04 -4.48
CA GLY A 554 3.74 22.52 -3.46
C GLY A 554 4.26 23.61 -2.53
N ALA A 555 4.69 24.75 -3.06
CA ALA A 555 5.18 25.87 -2.26
C ALA A 555 4.09 26.42 -1.34
N SER A 556 2.89 26.65 -1.86
CA SER A 556 1.72 27.07 -1.09
C SER A 556 1.38 26.08 0.02
N ALA A 557 1.36 24.78 -0.28
CA ALA A 557 1.11 23.75 0.72
C ALA A 557 2.17 23.74 1.82
N PHE A 558 3.46 23.82 1.49
CA PHE A 558 4.53 23.85 2.49
C PHE A 558 4.46 25.10 3.38
N ILE A 559 4.20 26.28 2.79
CA ILE A 559 4.09 27.53 3.56
C ILE A 559 2.91 27.51 4.52
N ASN A 560 1.76 26.99 4.08
CA ASN A 560 0.54 26.92 4.87
C ASN A 560 0.59 25.83 5.96
N THR A 561 1.33 24.75 5.71
CA THR A 561 1.36 23.59 6.62
C THR A 561 2.45 23.69 7.68
N LEU A 562 3.66 24.12 7.30
CA LEU A 562 4.78 24.17 8.23
C LEU A 562 4.54 25.23 9.31
N PRO A 563 4.98 25.00 10.56
CA PRO A 563 4.96 26.06 11.57
C PRO A 563 5.98 27.16 11.25
N ARG A 564 5.79 28.34 11.84
CA ARG A 564 6.75 29.46 11.74
C ARG A 564 7.86 29.24 12.76
N LEU A 565 8.89 28.49 12.36
CA LEU A 565 10.08 28.21 13.16
C LEU A 565 11.33 28.74 12.44
N PRO A 566 12.33 29.30 13.15
CA PRO A 566 13.57 29.84 12.55
C PRO A 566 14.24 28.87 11.59
N VAL A 567 14.13 27.59 11.93
CA VAL A 567 14.72 26.49 11.20
C VAL A 567 14.15 26.26 9.80
N TYR A 568 12.99 26.85 9.49
CA TYR A 568 12.35 26.82 8.18
C TYR A 568 12.49 28.15 7.41
N GLU A 569 13.10 29.19 7.98
CA GLU A 569 13.23 30.50 7.32
C GLU A 569 13.95 30.45 5.97
N PRO A 570 15.10 29.75 5.82
CA PRO A 570 15.76 29.64 4.51
C PRO A 570 14.86 28.96 3.45
N LEU A 571 14.04 28.00 3.89
CA LEU A 571 13.08 27.32 3.03
C LEU A 571 11.94 28.27 2.64
N ARG A 572 11.35 28.99 3.60
CA ARG A 572 10.25 29.93 3.35
C ARG A 572 10.67 31.04 2.39
N ALA A 573 11.84 31.65 2.62
CA ALA A 573 12.39 32.67 1.73
C ALA A 573 12.50 32.15 0.29
N MET A 574 13.12 30.97 0.09
CA MET A 574 13.22 30.35 -1.23
C MET A 574 11.85 30.10 -1.89
N LEU A 575 10.87 29.60 -1.14
CA LEU A 575 9.54 29.32 -1.66
C LEU A 575 8.82 30.61 -2.09
N HIS A 576 8.95 31.70 -1.32
CA HIS A 576 8.37 33.00 -1.66
C HIS A 576 9.06 33.64 -2.87
N ASP A 577 10.38 33.81 -2.80
CA ASP A 577 11.14 34.62 -3.75
C ASP A 577 11.28 33.96 -5.12
N GLN A 578 11.38 32.62 -5.14
CA GLN A 578 11.72 31.88 -6.36
C GLN A 578 10.54 31.11 -6.96
N ILE A 579 9.46 30.86 -6.22
CA ILE A 579 8.33 30.08 -6.70
C ILE A 579 7.03 30.90 -6.68
N LEU A 580 6.60 31.38 -5.50
CA LEU A 580 5.30 32.04 -5.37
C LEU A 580 5.28 33.42 -6.05
N GLY A 581 6.25 34.29 -5.74
CA GLY A 581 6.32 35.66 -6.26
C GLY A 581 6.46 35.74 -7.78
N PRO A 582 7.39 35.01 -8.42
CA PRO A 582 7.55 35.03 -9.88
C PRO A 582 6.29 34.59 -10.63
N LEU A 583 5.59 33.56 -10.16
CA LEU A 583 4.37 33.07 -10.80
C LEU A 583 3.19 34.03 -10.58
N ALA A 584 3.10 34.66 -9.39
CA ALA A 584 2.11 35.69 -9.10
C ALA A 584 2.23 36.92 -10.01
N ARG A 585 3.43 37.23 -10.52
CA ARG A 585 3.66 38.33 -11.47
C ARG A 585 3.39 37.92 -12.92
N SER A 586 3.93 36.78 -13.35
CA SER A 586 4.00 36.41 -14.78
C SER A 586 2.83 35.58 -15.32
N GLU A 587 2.03 34.92 -14.46
CA GLU A 587 1.04 33.95 -14.93
C GLU A 587 -0.30 34.57 -15.38
N LYS A 588 -1.02 33.90 -16.27
CA LYS A 588 -2.36 34.33 -16.71
C LYS A 588 -3.37 34.31 -15.55
N VAL A 589 -4.27 35.30 -15.53
CA VAL A 589 -5.29 35.50 -14.48
C VAL A 589 -6.13 34.24 -14.24
N HIS A 590 -6.56 33.56 -15.30
CA HIS A 590 -7.38 32.35 -15.19
C HIS A 590 -6.66 31.24 -14.39
N PHE A 591 -5.40 30.92 -14.73
CA PHE A 591 -4.62 29.91 -14.00
C PHE A 591 -4.34 30.34 -12.56
N LYS A 592 -4.09 31.63 -12.31
CA LYS A 592 -3.98 32.15 -10.94
C LYS A 592 -5.25 31.86 -10.14
N ARG A 593 -6.45 32.16 -10.69
CA ARG A 593 -7.73 31.88 -10.03
C ARG A 593 -7.90 30.38 -9.71
N MET A 594 -7.60 29.49 -10.66
CA MET A 594 -7.68 28.05 -10.45
C MET A 594 -6.77 27.55 -9.33
N LEU A 595 -5.50 27.99 -9.35
CA LEU A 595 -4.50 27.64 -8.34
C LEU A 595 -4.95 28.09 -6.94
N HIS A 596 -5.40 29.34 -6.81
CA HIS A 596 -5.90 29.86 -5.54
C HIS A 596 -7.19 29.15 -5.10
N SER A 597 -8.07 28.80 -6.03
CA SER A 597 -9.28 28.03 -5.74
C SER A 597 -8.95 26.63 -5.20
N ALA A 598 -7.89 25.98 -5.68
CA ALA A 598 -7.45 24.69 -5.16
C ALA A 598 -6.91 24.80 -3.72
N VAL A 599 -6.18 25.88 -3.42
CA VAL A 599 -5.62 26.14 -2.08
C VAL A 599 -6.73 26.50 -1.07
N LYS A 600 -7.72 27.29 -1.50
CA LYS A 600 -8.84 27.75 -0.67
C LYS A 600 -10.06 26.81 -0.69
N ASP A 601 -9.95 25.65 -1.31
CA ASP A 601 -11.06 24.71 -1.40
C ASP A 601 -11.47 24.26 0.02
N PRO A 602 -12.76 24.35 0.41
CA PRO A 602 -13.20 24.02 1.77
C PRO A 602 -12.91 22.56 2.15
N ARG A 603 -12.79 21.67 1.15
CA ARG A 603 -12.45 20.25 1.39
C ARG A 603 -11.02 20.05 1.87
N ASN A 604 -10.19 21.09 1.90
CA ASN A 604 -8.89 21.05 2.56
C ASN A 604 -8.99 20.96 4.09
N ALA A 605 -10.12 21.37 4.68
CA ALA A 605 -10.35 21.32 6.14
C ALA A 605 -10.24 19.90 6.71
N ILE A 606 -10.42 18.85 5.91
CA ILE A 606 -10.23 17.47 6.35
C ILE A 606 -8.81 17.21 6.88
N MET A 607 -7.83 17.95 6.35
CA MET A 607 -6.42 17.84 6.74
C MET A 607 -6.17 18.34 8.16
N ASP A 608 -6.99 19.26 8.67
CA ASP A 608 -6.81 19.86 10.00
C ASP A 608 -7.06 18.83 11.12
N ASN A 609 -7.77 17.74 10.80
CA ASN A 609 -8.03 16.64 11.73
C ASN A 609 -6.88 15.61 11.82
N ILE A 610 -5.79 15.80 11.06
CA ILE A 610 -4.62 14.93 11.09
C ILE A 610 -3.62 15.50 12.09
N ARG A 611 -3.19 14.72 13.08
CA ARG A 611 -2.24 15.18 14.10
C ARG A 611 -0.82 15.10 13.54
N PHE A 612 -0.13 16.23 13.49
CA PHE A 612 1.26 16.29 13.01
C PHE A 612 2.14 17.30 13.74
N LYS A 613 1.59 18.07 14.68
CA LYS A 613 2.30 19.09 15.46
C LYS A 613 2.70 18.56 16.82
#